data_AF-A0A0H5CJ56-F1
#
_entry.id   AF-A0A0H5CJ56-F1
#
_cell.length_a   1.000
_cell.length_b   1.000
_cell.length_c   1.000
_cell.angle_alpha   90.00
_cell.angle_beta   90.00
_cell.angle_gamma   90.00
#
_symmetry.space_group_name_H-M   'P 1'
#
loop_
_entity.id
_entity.type
_entity.pdbx_description
1 polymer ?
#
loop_
_entity_poly.entity_id
_entity_poly.type
_entity_poly.pdbx_seq_one_letter_code
_entity_poly.pdbx_strand_id
1 'polypeptide(L)'
;MTSENQPQPATIPDEAATKREAAGRVQTVEASELADIFARGPANDLIHKWFVAGVGWQPSPFGDFEHLGTGLGGDPTPIQQPNGQLDIFGRGTSDDLVHKWFVPGTGWSPSPTATSNTWEPITRVPTSRGCGNRAQRHEHGQNDEGGGTY
;
A
#
# COMPACT_ATOMS: atom_id res chain seq x y z
N MET A 1 54.72 26.18 33.29
CA MET A 1 53.83 26.23 32.11
C MET A 1 53.39 24.81 31.83
N THR A 2 52.18 24.45 32.19
CA THR A 2 51.54 23.19 31.80
C THR A 2 50.18 23.58 31.25
N SER A 3 50.03 23.54 29.92
CA SER A 3 48.75 23.85 29.27
C SER A 3 47.78 22.70 29.50
N GLU A 4 46.63 23.00 30.08
CA GLU A 4 45.51 22.06 30.19
C GLU A 4 45.02 21.68 28.79
N ASN A 5 44.92 20.37 28.55
CA ASN A 5 44.29 19.82 27.35
C ASN A 5 42.77 19.83 27.55
N GLN A 6 42.09 20.88 27.07
CA GLN A 6 40.63 20.91 27.03
C GLN A 6 40.11 19.92 25.97
N PRO A 7 39.12 19.06 26.27
CA PRO A 7 38.45 18.26 25.26
C PRO A 7 37.65 19.18 24.34
N GLN A 8 37.90 19.12 23.03
CA GLN A 8 37.06 19.81 22.06
C GLN A 8 35.65 19.17 22.05
N PRO A 9 34.56 19.96 21.97
CA PRO A 9 33.23 19.39 21.85
C PRO A 9 33.15 18.59 20.55
N ALA A 10 32.69 17.34 20.66
CA ALA A 10 32.44 16.51 19.49
C ALA A 10 31.43 17.23 18.58
N THR A 11 31.83 17.52 17.35
CA THR A 11 30.90 17.86 16.27
C THR A 11 29.97 16.66 16.08
N ILE A 12 28.76 16.75 16.64
CA ILE A 12 27.65 15.88 16.25
C ILE A 12 27.43 16.16 14.76
N PRO A 13 27.64 15.20 13.84
CA PRO A 13 27.28 15.41 12.46
C PRO A 13 25.77 15.69 12.41
N ASP A 14 25.38 16.72 11.67
CA ASP A 14 24.00 17.10 11.42
C ASP A 14 23.22 15.90 10.87
N GLU A 15 22.52 15.20 11.76
CA GLU A 15 21.66 14.06 11.42
C GLU A 15 20.33 14.53 10.81
N ALA A 16 20.22 15.78 10.36
CA ALA A 16 19.15 16.20 9.45
C ALA A 16 19.44 15.74 8.01
N ALA A 17 19.71 14.45 7.82
CA ALA A 17 19.44 13.81 6.54
C ALA A 17 17.92 13.90 6.33
N THR A 18 17.50 14.90 5.55
CA THR A 18 16.11 15.28 5.27
C THR A 18 15.19 14.05 5.10
N LYS A 19 14.47 13.66 6.16
CA LYS A 19 13.49 12.56 6.11
C LYS A 19 12.25 13.05 5.37
N ARG A 20 12.25 12.96 4.03
CA ARG A 20 11.05 13.21 3.21
C ARG A 20 10.24 11.93 3.13
N GLU A 21 9.38 11.72 4.12
CA GLU A 21 8.43 10.60 4.17
C GLU A 21 7.00 11.11 3.93
N ALA A 22 6.20 10.30 3.22
CA ALA A 22 4.88 10.61 2.64
C ALA A 22 4.85 11.82 1.67
N ALA A 23 4.52 11.56 0.40
CA ALA A 23 4.31 12.58 -0.63
C ALA A 23 2.83 12.97 -0.83
N GLY A 24 1.93 12.44 0.00
CA GLY A 24 0.48 12.57 -0.12
C GLY A 24 -0.22 12.68 1.23
N ARG A 25 -1.56 12.81 1.22
CA ARG A 25 -2.35 12.82 2.46
C ARG A 25 -2.20 11.49 3.19
N VAL A 26 -1.89 11.59 4.47
CA VAL A 26 -1.90 10.46 5.40
C VAL A 26 -3.34 10.16 5.81
N GLN A 27 -3.77 8.91 5.65
CA GLN A 27 -5.09 8.42 6.06
C GLN A 27 -4.93 7.41 7.19
N THR A 28 -5.87 7.41 8.14
CA THR A 28 -5.87 6.48 9.28
C THR A 28 -7.15 5.66 9.28
N VAL A 29 -7.03 4.38 9.60
CA VAL A 29 -8.15 3.51 9.94
C VAL A 29 -7.94 2.96 11.34
N GLU A 30 -8.99 3.02 12.16
CA GLU A 30 -8.95 2.56 13.54
C GLU A 30 -9.55 1.14 13.58
N ALA A 31 -8.68 0.13 13.51
CA ALA A 31 -9.03 -1.22 13.90
C ALA A 31 -9.22 -1.27 15.41
N SER A 32 -10.06 -2.17 15.95
CA SER A 32 -10.26 -2.28 17.40
C SER A 32 -8.93 -2.16 18.18
N GLU A 33 -8.79 -1.02 18.87
CA GLU A 33 -7.66 -0.54 19.69
C GLU A 33 -6.30 -0.27 19.00
N LEU A 34 -6.18 -0.43 17.68
CA LEU A 34 -4.92 -0.22 16.93
C LEU A 34 -5.14 0.68 15.71
N ALA A 35 -4.29 1.70 15.54
CA ALA A 35 -4.34 2.60 14.40
C ALA A 35 -3.43 2.11 13.27
N ASP A 36 -3.98 1.91 12.07
CA ASP A 36 -3.22 1.69 10.84
C ASP A 36 -3.18 3.00 10.02
N ILE A 37 -1.99 3.36 9.55
CA ILE A 37 -1.73 4.58 8.77
C ILE A 37 -1.26 4.22 7.37
N PHE A 38 -1.89 4.82 6.37
CA PHE A 38 -1.59 4.66 4.96
C PHE A 38 -1.28 5.99 4.30
N ALA A 39 -0.27 6.03 3.44
CA ALA A 39 0.01 7.19 2.61
C ALA A 39 0.64 6.80 1.28
N ARG A 40 0.66 7.74 0.34
CA ARG A 40 1.49 7.61 -0.86
C ARG A 40 2.90 8.10 -0.54
N GLY A 41 3.90 7.25 -0.73
CA GLY A 41 5.30 7.59 -0.61
C GLY A 41 5.84 8.34 -1.85
N PRO A 42 7.06 8.91 -1.76
CA PRO A 42 7.68 9.66 -2.85
C PRO A 42 7.93 8.83 -4.13
N ALA A 43 7.99 7.50 -4.03
CA ALA A 43 8.16 6.60 -5.16
C ALA A 43 6.82 6.13 -5.76
N ASN A 44 5.72 6.85 -5.47
CA ASN A 44 4.35 6.45 -5.81
C ASN A 44 3.96 5.09 -5.23
N ASP A 45 4.48 4.76 -4.07
CA ASP A 45 4.24 3.54 -3.33
C ASP A 45 3.22 3.72 -2.21
N LEU A 46 2.47 2.66 -1.89
CA LEU A 46 1.69 2.62 -0.65
C LEU A 46 2.66 2.34 0.49
N ILE A 47 2.81 3.31 1.38
CA ILE A 47 3.54 3.14 2.63
C ILE A 47 2.55 2.94 3.77
N HIS A 48 2.92 2.07 4.71
CA HIS A 48 2.08 1.62 5.80
C HIS A 48 2.84 1.62 7.13
N LYS A 49 2.18 2.06 8.21
CA LYS A 49 2.66 1.96 9.58
C LYS A 49 1.48 1.65 10.49
N TRP A 50 1.67 0.80 11.49
CA TRP A 50 0.60 0.46 12.43
C TRP A 50 1.06 0.63 13.87
N PHE A 51 0.13 1.00 14.73
CA PHE A 51 0.38 1.13 16.17
C PHE A 51 0.02 -0.16 16.87
N VAL A 52 0.87 -0.61 17.79
CA VAL A 52 0.56 -1.71 18.71
C VAL A 52 0.63 -1.18 20.13
N ALA A 53 -0.48 -1.25 20.87
CA ALA A 53 -0.54 -0.79 22.25
C ALA A 53 0.54 -1.45 23.12
N GLY A 54 1.27 -0.64 23.89
CA GLY A 54 2.38 -1.10 24.73
C GLY A 54 3.68 -1.44 24.00
N VAL A 55 3.69 -1.50 22.66
CA VAL A 55 4.90 -1.74 21.85
C VAL A 55 5.31 -0.46 21.09
N GLY A 56 4.35 0.29 20.58
CA GLY A 56 4.57 1.50 19.78
C GLY A 56 4.32 1.28 18.29
N TRP A 57 4.81 2.21 17.46
CA TRP A 57 4.68 2.11 16.01
C TRP A 57 5.54 0.99 15.43
N GLN A 58 5.03 0.31 14.43
CA GLN A 58 5.65 -0.81 13.72
C GLN A 58 5.70 -0.51 12.21
N PRO A 59 6.68 -1.02 11.44
CA PRO A 59 7.61 -2.10 11.79
C PRO A 59 8.73 -1.66 12.75
N SER A 60 8.97 -0.35 12.86
CA SER A 60 9.89 0.23 13.83
C SER A 60 9.34 1.55 14.38
N PRO A 61 9.46 1.83 15.69
CA PRO A 61 8.95 3.06 16.27
C PRO A 61 9.60 4.31 15.65
N PHE A 62 10.87 4.22 15.30
CA PHE A 62 11.67 5.33 14.75
C PHE A 62 12.18 5.08 13.33
N GLY A 63 12.02 3.86 12.81
CA GLY A 63 12.47 3.47 11.48
C GLY A 63 11.43 3.71 10.39
N ASP A 64 11.73 3.11 9.23
CA ASP A 64 11.01 3.26 7.98
C ASP A 64 9.59 2.65 8.01
N PHE A 65 8.81 2.99 6.98
CA PHE A 65 7.48 2.45 6.74
C PHE A 65 7.56 1.05 6.10
N GLU A 66 6.49 0.26 6.25
CA GLU A 66 6.29 -0.91 5.40
C GLU A 66 5.87 -0.45 3.99
N HIS A 67 6.56 -0.94 2.97
CA HIS A 67 6.26 -0.63 1.58
C HIS A 67 5.37 -1.74 0.99
N LEU A 68 4.15 -1.39 0.62
CA LEU A 68 3.13 -2.33 0.15
C LEU A 68 2.98 -2.38 -1.37
N GLY A 69 3.78 -1.62 -2.11
CA GLY A 69 3.88 -1.67 -3.57
C GLY A 69 3.77 -0.30 -4.24
N THR A 70 4.34 -0.17 -5.43
CA THR A 70 4.43 1.06 -6.25
C THR A 70 3.27 1.18 -7.26
N GLY A 71 3.05 2.36 -7.83
CA GLY A 71 2.10 2.58 -8.93
C GLY A 71 0.86 3.39 -8.58
N LEU A 72 0.84 4.09 -7.44
CA LEU A 72 -0.24 5.00 -7.08
C LEU A 72 -0.12 6.34 -7.83
N GLY A 73 -1.12 6.65 -8.64
CA GLY A 73 -1.33 7.96 -9.26
C GLY A 73 -2.04 8.97 -8.34
N GLY A 74 -2.44 8.58 -7.13
CA GLY A 74 -3.11 9.45 -6.15
C GLY A 74 -3.03 8.92 -4.72
N ASP A 75 -3.62 9.65 -3.78
CA ASP A 75 -3.64 9.25 -2.37
C ASP A 75 -4.49 7.98 -2.17
N PRO A 76 -4.06 7.04 -1.31
CA PRO A 76 -4.84 5.86 -1.00
C PRO A 76 -6.05 6.22 -0.14
N THR A 77 -7.08 5.36 -0.17
CA THR A 77 -8.28 5.44 0.65
C THR A 77 -8.51 4.09 1.34
N PRO A 78 -8.17 3.95 2.63
CA PRO A 78 -8.40 2.73 3.38
C PRO A 78 -9.83 2.67 3.92
N ILE A 79 -10.38 1.45 4.00
CA ILE A 79 -11.55 1.11 4.80
C ILE A 79 -11.27 -0.15 5.62
N GLN A 80 -11.99 -0.30 6.72
CA GLN A 80 -12.01 -1.55 7.47
C GLN A 80 -13.40 -2.18 7.41
N GLN A 81 -13.42 -3.48 7.17
CA GLN A 81 -14.61 -4.30 7.25
C GLN A 81 -14.84 -4.80 8.69
N PRO A 82 -16.09 -5.16 9.06
CA PRO A 82 -16.42 -5.66 10.40
C PRO A 82 -15.65 -6.90 10.87
N ASN A 83 -15.10 -7.68 9.94
CA ASN A 83 -14.28 -8.87 10.23
C ASN A 83 -12.78 -8.53 10.47
N GLY A 84 -12.41 -7.25 10.51
CA GLY A 84 -11.04 -6.79 10.66
C GLY A 84 -10.21 -6.79 9.36
N GLN A 85 -10.80 -7.14 8.21
CA GLN A 85 -10.15 -6.98 6.91
C GLN A 85 -9.96 -5.49 6.60
N LEU A 86 -8.79 -5.13 6.07
CA LEU A 86 -8.53 -3.81 5.52
C LEU A 86 -8.58 -3.89 3.99
N ASP A 87 -9.23 -2.91 3.37
CA ASP A 87 -9.27 -2.74 1.92
C ASP A 87 -8.77 -1.33 1.60
N ILE A 88 -7.78 -1.24 0.70
CA ILE A 88 -7.09 0.00 0.36
C ILE A 88 -7.31 0.24 -1.13
N PHE A 89 -8.08 1.28 -1.42
CA PHE A 89 -8.34 1.73 -2.78
C PHE A 89 -7.38 2.84 -3.16
N GLY A 90 -7.05 2.92 -4.44
CA GLY A 90 -6.25 4.00 -4.99
C GLY A 90 -6.52 4.19 -6.46
N ARG A 91 -6.08 5.33 -6.99
CA ARG A 91 -5.95 5.53 -8.43
C ARG A 91 -4.56 5.07 -8.86
N GLY A 92 -4.47 4.21 -9.85
CA GLY A 92 -3.21 3.81 -10.48
C GLY A 92 -2.61 4.94 -11.31
N THR A 93 -1.34 4.81 -11.71
CA THR A 93 -0.68 5.78 -12.60
C THR A 93 -1.28 5.82 -14.01
N SER A 94 -2.07 4.80 -14.37
CA SER A 94 -2.79 4.70 -15.63
C SER A 94 -4.26 5.13 -15.52
N ASP A 95 -4.61 5.86 -14.45
CA ASP A 95 -5.96 6.31 -14.11
C ASP A 95 -6.99 5.19 -13.86
N ASP A 96 -6.53 3.96 -13.66
CA ASP A 96 -7.35 2.82 -13.25
C ASP A 96 -7.63 2.80 -11.75
N LEU A 97 -8.79 2.27 -11.34
CA LEU A 97 -9.10 2.03 -9.93
C LEU A 97 -8.42 0.73 -9.49
N VAL A 98 -7.49 0.86 -8.54
CA VAL A 98 -6.68 -0.23 -8.02
C VAL A 98 -7.00 -0.55 -6.56
N HIS A 99 -6.76 -1.80 -6.18
CA HIS A 99 -7.10 -2.32 -4.86
C HIS A 99 -6.00 -3.24 -4.29
N LYS A 100 -5.86 -3.20 -2.96
CA LYS A 100 -5.04 -4.09 -2.13
C LYS A 100 -5.75 -4.30 -0.80
N TRP A 101 -5.65 -5.50 -0.23
CA TRP A 101 -6.34 -5.83 1.01
C TRP A 101 -5.48 -6.65 1.96
N PHE A 102 -5.80 -6.58 3.25
CA PHE A 102 -5.20 -7.38 4.31
C PHE A 102 -6.28 -8.23 4.97
N VAL A 103 -6.06 -9.55 5.04
CA VAL A 103 -6.94 -10.45 5.81
C VAL A 103 -6.21 -10.88 7.09
N PRO A 104 -6.80 -10.68 8.29
CA PRO A 104 -6.22 -11.16 9.54
C PRO A 104 -5.84 -12.64 9.47
N GLY A 105 -4.61 -12.97 9.89
CA GLY A 105 -4.07 -14.33 9.85
C GLY A 105 -3.64 -14.83 8.46
N THR A 106 -3.93 -14.10 7.37
CA THR A 106 -3.47 -14.46 6.02
C THR A 106 -2.45 -13.46 5.47
N GLY A 107 -2.61 -12.16 5.76
CA GLY A 107 -1.73 -11.10 5.31
C GLY A 107 -2.24 -10.33 4.09
N TRP A 108 -1.32 -9.59 3.47
CA TRP A 108 -1.58 -8.70 2.34
C TRP A 108 -1.80 -9.44 1.02
N SER A 109 -2.69 -8.89 0.19
CA SER A 109 -2.96 -9.37 -1.15
C SER A 109 -3.34 -8.21 -2.10
N PRO A 110 -2.83 -8.19 -3.34
CA PRO A 110 -1.74 -9.05 -3.82
C PRO A 110 -0.47 -8.84 -2.98
N SER A 111 0.35 -9.90 -2.89
CA SER A 111 1.51 -9.92 -2.00
C SER A 111 2.51 -8.81 -2.35
N PRO A 112 3.05 -8.08 -1.35
CA PRO A 112 4.14 -7.14 -1.57
C PRO A 112 5.47 -7.91 -1.67
N THR A 113 5.77 -8.48 -2.84
CA THR A 113 7.10 -9.07 -3.09
C THR A 113 7.91 -8.17 -4.01
N ALA A 114 9.24 -8.18 -3.83
CA ALA A 114 10.18 -7.34 -4.56
C ALA A 114 10.14 -7.51 -6.10
N THR A 115 9.50 -8.56 -6.61
CA THR A 115 9.38 -8.87 -8.05
C THR A 115 7.99 -8.61 -8.63
N SER A 116 6.97 -8.35 -7.80
CA SER A 116 5.65 -7.94 -8.26
C SER A 116 4.94 -7.10 -7.20
N ASN A 117 5.03 -5.78 -7.33
CA ASN A 117 4.34 -4.79 -6.50
C ASN A 117 2.88 -4.60 -6.95
N THR A 118 2.22 -5.70 -7.32
CA THR A 118 1.03 -5.68 -8.16
C THR A 118 -0.17 -5.21 -7.35
N TRP A 119 -0.81 -4.16 -7.83
CA TRP A 119 -2.16 -3.84 -7.42
C TRP A 119 -3.15 -4.65 -8.25
N GLU A 120 -4.35 -4.92 -7.71
CA GLU A 120 -5.42 -5.51 -8.51
C GLU A 120 -6.32 -4.41 -9.10
N PRO A 121 -6.49 -4.33 -10.44
CA PRO A 121 -7.50 -3.47 -11.04
C PRO A 121 -8.91 -3.98 -10.70
N ILE A 122 -9.78 -3.10 -10.20
CA ILE A 122 -11.17 -3.45 -9.85
C ILE A 122 -12.06 -3.70 -11.08
N THR A 123 -11.54 -3.44 -12.28
CA THR A 123 -12.22 -3.74 -13.56
C THR A 123 -12.31 -5.24 -13.84
N ARG A 124 -11.62 -6.09 -13.06
CA ARG A 124 -11.85 -7.53 -13.05
C ARG A 124 -12.92 -7.82 -12.02
N VAL A 125 -14.07 -8.34 -12.46
CA VAL A 125 -15.11 -8.88 -11.56
C VAL A 125 -14.38 -9.68 -10.48
N PRO A 126 -14.57 -9.37 -9.18
CA PRO A 126 -13.93 -10.13 -8.13
C PRO A 126 -14.35 -11.58 -8.33
N THR A 127 -13.41 -12.45 -8.66
CA THR A 127 -13.67 -13.86 -8.43
C THR A 127 -13.64 -14.02 -6.92
N SER A 128 -14.79 -13.75 -6.29
CA SER A 128 -15.01 -14.03 -4.89
C SER A 128 -14.55 -15.45 -4.65
N ARG A 129 -13.45 -15.62 -3.91
CA ARG A 129 -13.02 -16.94 -3.48
C ARG A 129 -14.09 -17.44 -2.51
N GLY A 130 -14.89 -18.40 -2.96
CA GLY A 130 -15.68 -19.26 -2.09
C GLY A 130 -17.14 -18.87 -1.87
N CYS A 131 -17.96 -18.90 -2.92
CA CYS A 131 -19.27 -19.55 -2.89
C CYS A 131 -19.44 -20.29 -4.22
N GLY A 132 -19.94 -21.52 -4.16
CA GLY A 132 -19.71 -22.57 -5.16
C GLY A 132 -20.08 -22.23 -6.61
N ASN A 133 -19.27 -22.78 -7.52
CA ASN A 133 -19.54 -23.15 -8.91
C ASN A 133 -20.16 -22.13 -9.88
N ARG A 134 -19.35 -21.85 -10.91
CA ARG A 134 -19.68 -21.62 -12.34
C ARG A 134 -20.04 -20.19 -12.75
N ALA A 135 -19.04 -19.50 -13.29
CA ALA A 135 -19.24 -18.62 -14.43
C ALA A 135 -18.25 -19.03 -15.52
N GLN A 136 -18.78 -19.63 -16.59
CA GLN A 136 -18.02 -19.94 -17.79
C GLN A 136 -17.80 -18.68 -18.61
N ARG A 137 -16.61 -18.65 -19.22
CA ARG A 137 -16.22 -17.94 -20.44
C ARG A 137 -17.39 -17.42 -21.28
N HIS A 138 -17.37 -16.13 -21.58
CA HIS A 138 -17.88 -15.61 -22.85
C HIS A 138 -16.82 -14.64 -23.43
N GLU A 139 -15.93 -15.18 -24.26
CA GLU A 139 -15.29 -14.40 -25.31
C GLU A 139 -16.40 -14.12 -26.33
N HIS A 140 -16.77 -12.85 -26.53
CA HIS A 140 -17.70 -12.50 -27.59
C HIS A 140 -16.94 -12.53 -28.92
N GLY A 141 -17.48 -13.33 -29.83
CA GLY A 141 -16.88 -13.74 -31.08
C GLY A 141 -16.80 -12.64 -32.12
N GLN A 142 -16.14 -13.04 -33.20
CA GLN A 142 -15.90 -12.34 -34.45
C GLN A 142 -17.16 -11.66 -34.98
N ASN A 143 -17.01 -10.42 -35.45
CA ASN A 143 -18.05 -9.72 -36.17
C ASN A 143 -18.16 -10.33 -37.58
N ASP A 144 -19.19 -11.12 -37.80
CA ASP A 144 -19.66 -11.49 -39.15
C ASP A 144 -20.38 -10.28 -39.75
N GLU A 145 -19.71 -9.54 -40.65
CA GLU A 145 -20.40 -8.63 -41.57
C GLU A 145 -20.95 -9.44 -42.75
N GLY A 146 -22.27 -9.58 -42.79
CA GLY A 146 -22.97 -10.30 -43.83
C GLY A 146 -23.20 -9.49 -45.11
N GLY A 147 -23.02 -10.16 -46.25
CA GLY A 147 -24.02 -10.15 -47.33
C GLY A 147 -23.63 -9.47 -48.64
N GLY A 148 -23.73 -10.21 -49.74
CA GLY A 148 -23.93 -9.60 -51.07
C GLY A 148 -23.48 -10.42 -52.26
N THR A 149 -24.42 -11.16 -52.87
CA THR A 149 -24.43 -11.66 -54.26
C THR A 149 -24.07 -10.55 -55.25
N TYR A 150 -23.23 -10.74 -56.28
CA TYR A 150 -23.35 -11.56 -57.50
C TYR A 150 -21.95 -11.79 -58.08
#